data_AF-A0AAF0LG91-F1
#
_entry.id   AF-A0AAF0LG91-F1
#
_cell.length_a   1.000
_cell.length_b   1.000
_cell.length_c   1.000
_cell.angle_alpha   90.00
_cell.angle_beta   90.00
_cell.angle_gamma   90.00
#
_symmetry.space_group_name_H-M   'P 1'
#
loop_
_entity.id
_entity.type
_entity.pdbx_description
1 polymer ?
#
loop_
_entity_poly.entity_id
_entity_poly.type
_entity_poly.pdbx_seq_one_letter_code
_entity_poly.pdbx_strand_id
1 'polypeptide(L)' 'MTIEQLRERTRSGHRRATFVGMSGRASRPGRIVRVYSSSVEFRFDDGEQSRVHPSDLRS' A
#
# COMPACT_ATOMS: atom_id res chain seq x y z
N MET A 1 0.19 9.13 -2.95
CA MET A 1 -0.72 8.43 -3.89
C MET A 1 -2.13 8.48 -3.29
N THR A 2 -3.19 8.53 -4.11
CA THR A 2 -4.60 8.58 -3.63
C THR A 2 -5.28 7.20 -3.64
N ILE A 3 -6.42 7.06 -2.94
CA ILE A 3 -7.24 5.83 -2.92
C ILE A 3 -7.68 5.44 -4.34
N GLU A 4 -8.11 6.41 -5.14
CA GLU A 4 -8.59 6.18 -6.52
C GLU A 4 -7.48 5.57 -7.40
N GLN A 5 -6.28 6.14 -7.33
CA GLN A 5 -5.11 5.61 -8.06
C GLN A 5 -4.76 4.17 -7.63
N LEU A 6 -4.89 3.86 -6.33
CA LEU A 6 -4.63 2.52 -5.81
C LEU A 6 -5.70 1.51 -6.25
N ARG A 7 -6.97 1.92 -6.32
CA ARG A 7 -8.07 1.08 -6.82
C ARG A 7 -7.85 0.71 -8.28
N GLU A 8 -7.49 1.69 -9.11
CA GLU A 8 -7.20 1.46 -10.53
C GLU A 8 -6.01 0.51 -10.70
N ARG A 9 -4.91 0.72 -9.97
CA ARG A 9 -3.75 -0.17 -9.99
C ARG A 9 -4.05 -1.60 -9.56
N THR A 10 -4.87 -1.76 -8.51
CA THR A 10 -5.29 -3.07 -8.02
C THR A 10 -6.13 -3.80 -9.07
N ARG A 11 -6.95 -3.07 -9.84
CA ARG A 11 -7.73 -3.59 -10.97
C ARG A 11 -6.85 -3.98 -12.15
N SER A 12 -5.82 -3.19 -12.45
CA SER A 12 -4.82 -3.48 -13.51
C SER A 12 -3.78 -4.54 -13.14
N GLY A 13 -3.90 -5.18 -11.96
CA GLY A 13 -2.96 -6.22 -11.50
C GLY A 13 -1.65 -5.72 -10.90
N HIS A 14 -1.38 -4.42 -10.96
CA HIS A 14 -0.20 -3.78 -10.34
C HIS A 14 -0.42 -3.57 -8.85
N ARG A 15 -0.19 -4.64 -8.07
CA ARG A 15 -0.43 -4.64 -6.61
C ARG A 15 0.81 -4.37 -5.75
N ARG A 16 2.01 -4.23 -6.32
CA ARG A 16 3.21 -3.95 -5.50
C ARG A 16 3.33 -2.47 -5.17
N ALA A 17 3.77 -2.18 -3.95
CA ALA A 17 4.14 -0.85 -3.51
C ALA A 17 5.22 -0.96 -2.42
N THR A 18 5.80 0.18 -2.06
CA THR A 18 6.68 0.30 -0.90
C THR A 18 5.97 1.15 0.14
N PHE A 19 5.77 0.59 1.33
CA PHE A 19 5.37 1.36 2.49
C PHE A 19 6.56 2.19 2.96
N VAL A 20 6.37 3.48 3.21
CA VAL A 20 7.43 4.39 3.71
C VAL A 20 7.15 4.91 5.12
N GLY A 21 5.93 4.68 5.64
CA GLY A 21 5.45 5.19 6.94
C GLY A 21 5.39 6.72 7.03
N MET A 22 4.87 7.25 8.15
CA MET A 22 4.78 8.70 8.39
C MET A 22 6.14 9.40 8.47
N SER A 23 7.18 8.71 8.93
CA SER A 23 8.53 9.26 9.10
C SER A 23 9.44 9.08 7.88
N GLY A 24 8.97 8.43 6.82
CA GLY A 24 9.76 8.15 5.60
C GLY A 24 10.95 7.20 5.79
N ARG A 25 11.23 6.75 7.02
CA ARG A 25 12.39 5.90 7.36
C ARG A 25 12.11 4.39 7.25
N ALA A 26 10.85 3.99 7.28
CA ALA A 26 10.47 2.59 7.23
C ALA A 26 10.12 2.19 5.80
N SER A 27 11.12 2.02 4.94
CA SER A 27 10.92 1.51 3.57
C SER A 27 10.75 0.00 3.60
N ARG A 28 9.49 -0.47 3.56
CA ARG A 28 9.15 -1.89 3.55
C ARG A 28 8.38 -2.24 2.27
N PRO A 29 8.94 -3.09 1.40
CA PRO A 29 8.24 -3.54 0.20
C PRO A 29 7.10 -4.51 0.56
N GLY A 30 6.11 -4.57 -0.32
CA GLY A 30 4.99 -5.49 -0.16
C GLY A 30 3.97 -5.38 -1.28
N ARG A 31 2.76 -5.84 -1.00
CA ARG A 31 1.63 -5.82 -1.92
C ARG A 31 0.35 -5.33 -1.27
N ILE A 32 -0.42 -4.58 -2.05
CA ILE A 32 -1.79 -4.19 -1.77
C ILE A 32 -2.67 -5.44 -1.89
N VAL A 33 -3.29 -5.81 -0.79
CA VAL A 33 -4.26 -6.90 -0.72
C VAL A 33 -5.64 -6.37 -1.06
N ARG A 34 -6.01 -5.24 -0.45
CA ARG A 34 -7.34 -4.64 -0.58
C ARG A 34 -7.29 -3.14 -0.38
N VAL A 35 -8.14 -2.41 -1.10
CA VAL A 35 -8.29 -0.96 -0.94
C VAL A 35 -9.68 -0.67 -0.35
N TYR A 36 -9.70 0.02 0.80
CA TYR A 36 -10.92 0.50 1.46
C TYR A 36 -11.20 1.95 1.06
N SER A 37 -12.21 2.59 1.67
CA SER A 37 -12.54 3.99 1.39
C SER A 37 -11.46 4.95 1.91
N SER A 38 -10.83 4.66 3.04
CA SER A 38 -9.85 5.53 3.71
C SER A 38 -8.50 4.86 4.03
N SER A 39 -8.34 3.59 3.73
CA SER A 39 -7.13 2.82 4.08
C SER A 39 -6.84 1.73 3.06
N VAL A 40 -5.65 1.14 3.18
CA VAL A 40 -5.18 0.06 2.32
C VAL A 40 -4.73 -1.10 3.19
N GLU A 41 -5.28 -2.29 2.94
CA GLU A 41 -4.74 -3.53 3.47
C GLU A 41 -3.48 -3.89 2.69
N PHE A 42 -2.36 -3.88 3.39
CA PHE A 42 -1.04 -4.08 2.81
C PHE A 42 -0.38 -5.28 3.46
N ARG A 43 0.14 -6.19 2.63
CA ARG A 43 0.93 -7.34 3.06
C ARG A 43 2.38 -7.08 2.72
N PHE A 44 3.21 -6.99 3.75
CA PHE A 44 4.65 -6.87 3.62
C PHE A 44 5.26 -8.18 3.12
N ASP A 45 6.44 -8.09 2.50
CA ASP A 45 7.15 -9.27 1.98
C ASP A 45 7.62 -10.22 3.11
N ASP A 46 7.80 -9.73 4.34
CA ASP A 46 8.07 -10.53 5.54
C ASP A 46 6.84 -11.29 6.08
N GLY A 47 5.68 -11.12 5.44
CA GLY A 47 4.44 -11.81 5.78
C GLY A 47 3.52 -11.04 6.72
N GLU A 48 3.98 -9.96 7.34
CA GLU A 48 3.13 -9.08 8.16
C GLU A 48 2.02 -8.47 7.30
N GLN A 49 0.83 -8.30 7.89
CA GLN A 49 -0.29 -7.59 7.26
C GLN A 49 -0.72 -6.44 8.15
N SER A 50 -0.90 -5.26 7.55
CA SER A 50 -1.31 -4.07 8.28
C SER A 50 -2.20 -3.17 7.42
N ARG A 51 -3.00 -2.33 8.08
CA ARG A 51 -3.77 -1.27 7.43
C ARG A 51 -2.96 0.01 7.44
N VAL A 52 -2.63 0.51 6.26
CA VAL A 52 -1.80 1.71 6.08
C VAL A 52 -2.59 2.80 5.38
N HIS A 53 -2.18 4.05 5.58
CA HIS A 53 -2.76 5.14 4.83
C HIS A 53 -2.18 5.15 3.40
N PRO A 54 -2.99 5.40 2.35
CA PRO A 54 -2.52 5.47 0.97
C PRO A 54 -1.40 6.50 0.73
N SER A 55 -1.32 7.56 1.56
CA SER A 55 -0.21 8.53 1.50
C SER A 55 1.15 7.91 1.82
N ASP A 56 1.16 6.78 2.53
CA ASP A 56 2.38 6.13 3.02
C ASP A 56 2.89 5.09 2.02
N LEU A 57 2.23 4.96 0.86
CA LEU A 57 2.62 4.04 -0.21
C LEU A 57 3.31 4.80 -1.34
N ARG A 58 4.38 4.19 -1.87
CA ARG A 58 5.13 4.64 -3.05
C ARG A 58 5.23 3.51 -4.08
N SER A 59 5.35 3.88 -5.35
CA SER A 59 5.45 3.00 -6.51
C SER A 59 6.81 3.11 -7.15
#